data_AF-A0A933ISK3-F1
#
_entry.id   AF-A0A933ISK3-F1
#
_cell.length_a   1.000
_cell.length_b   1.000
_cell.length_c   1.000
_cell.angle_alpha   90.00
_cell.angle_beta   90.00
_cell.angle_gamma   90.00
#
_symmetry.space_group_name_H-M   'P 1'
#
loop_
_entity.id
_entity.type
_entity.pdbx_description
1 polymer ?
#
loop_
_entity_poly.entity_id
_entity_poly.type
_entity_poly.pdbx_seq_one_letter_code
_entity_poly.pdbx_strand_id
1 'polypeptide(L)'
;MSTKRDAHSDASIDIKQELADLFEKEDVVAYFDVTSSPGITPPLTGICKVAKPLAGSPGQQYVSLLFILDTPDADTLRIARECVKQIDERRLIQYVPEITSAVPMPESMIGDAYVRHIDVLLAGSPGDQIQRIVGEIYEALRDIPSLELGELVWWEGEPSDSMNEGRDAPRNTAENVSLMDRIKKRLGITLK
;
A
#
# COMPACT_ATOMS: atom_id res chain seq x y z
N MET A 1 40.13 33.21 -11.15
CA MET A 1 39.96 31.78 -10.84
C MET A 1 38.84 31.68 -9.81
N SER A 2 37.64 31.28 -10.23
CA SER A 2 36.46 31.21 -9.37
C SER A 2 35.99 29.76 -9.33
N THR A 3 36.19 29.10 -8.20
CA THR A 3 35.71 27.73 -7.94
C THR A 3 34.21 27.79 -7.68
N LYS A 4 33.41 27.44 -8.71
CA LYS A 4 32.01 27.07 -8.55
C LYS A 4 31.98 25.72 -7.83
N ARG A 5 31.49 25.71 -6.59
CA ARG A 5 31.07 24.48 -5.92
C ARG A 5 29.68 24.15 -6.44
N ASP A 6 29.55 23.02 -7.13
CA ASP A 6 28.27 22.45 -7.52
C ASP A 6 27.52 22.05 -6.26
N ALA A 7 26.45 22.78 -5.96
CA ALA A 7 25.47 22.36 -4.98
C ALA A 7 24.66 21.22 -5.61
N HIS A 8 24.92 19.99 -5.18
CA HIS A 8 23.98 18.89 -5.33
C HIS A 8 22.66 19.34 -4.71
N SER A 9 21.66 19.53 -5.57
CA SER A 9 20.27 19.72 -5.18
C SER A 9 19.80 18.44 -4.52
N ASP A 10 19.84 18.44 -3.20
CA ASP A 10 19.20 17.47 -2.33
C ASP A 10 17.68 17.61 -2.53
N ALA A 11 17.17 16.99 -3.60
CA ALA A 11 15.74 16.91 -3.85
C ALA A 11 15.17 15.97 -2.79
N SER A 12 14.82 16.53 -1.63
CA SER A 12 14.07 15.81 -0.61
C SER A 12 12.80 15.33 -1.28
N ILE A 13 12.74 14.03 -1.54
CA ILE A 13 11.53 13.36 -1.99
C ILE A 13 10.43 13.74 -1.00
N ASP A 14 9.43 14.50 -1.45
CA ASP A 14 8.27 14.79 -0.60
C ASP A 14 7.44 13.52 -0.53
N ILE A 15 7.75 12.72 0.48
CA ILE A 15 7.04 11.49 0.87
C ILE A 15 5.52 11.70 0.86
N LYS A 16 5.03 12.90 1.22
CA LYS A 16 3.59 13.18 1.22
C LYS A 16 3.03 13.29 -0.19
N GLN A 17 3.82 13.81 -1.13
CA GLN A 17 3.50 13.93 -2.55
C GLN A 17 3.59 12.57 -3.25
N GLU A 18 4.64 11.79 -3.01
CA GLU A 18 4.74 10.44 -3.62
C GLU A 18 3.62 9.52 -3.15
N LEU A 19 3.28 9.54 -1.84
CA LEU A 19 2.09 8.85 -1.35
C LEU A 19 0.85 9.42 -2.07
N ALA A 20 0.66 10.75 -2.06
CA ALA A 20 -0.51 11.37 -2.70
C ALA A 20 -0.68 10.95 -4.16
N ASP A 21 0.39 11.00 -4.95
CA ASP A 21 0.40 10.61 -6.37
C ASP A 21 0.06 9.14 -6.57
N LEU A 22 0.49 8.27 -5.64
CA LEU A 22 0.16 6.85 -5.62
C LEU A 22 -1.32 6.59 -5.27
N PHE A 23 -1.93 7.48 -4.47
CA PHE A 23 -3.34 7.39 -4.07
C PHE A 23 -4.30 8.13 -5.02
N GLU A 24 -3.82 9.13 -5.78
CA GLU A 24 -4.68 10.03 -6.57
C GLU A 24 -5.37 9.34 -7.76
N LYS A 25 -4.87 8.18 -8.19
CA LYS A 25 -5.41 7.43 -9.34
C LYS A 25 -6.25 6.21 -8.95
N GLU A 26 -6.37 5.95 -7.65
CA GLU A 26 -6.88 4.69 -7.12
C GLU A 26 -8.00 4.91 -6.11
N ASP A 27 -9.08 4.15 -6.25
CA ASP A 27 -10.11 4.01 -5.23
C ASP A 27 -9.69 2.96 -4.22
N VAL A 28 -9.61 3.34 -2.95
CA VAL A 28 -9.43 2.38 -1.85
C VAL A 28 -10.70 1.53 -1.72
N VAL A 29 -10.54 0.21 -1.69
CA VAL A 29 -11.64 -0.76 -1.58
C VAL A 29 -11.67 -1.38 -0.19
N ALA A 30 -10.50 -1.70 0.36
CA ALA A 30 -10.37 -2.33 1.65
C ALA A 30 -8.98 -2.10 2.24
N TYR A 31 -8.81 -2.46 3.50
CA TYR A 31 -7.51 -2.56 4.14
C TYR A 31 -7.51 -3.64 5.21
N PHE A 32 -6.33 -4.07 5.62
CA PHE A 32 -6.14 -4.94 6.79
C PHE A 32 -4.77 -4.69 7.42
N ASP A 33 -4.69 -4.81 8.74
CA ASP A 33 -3.41 -4.75 9.44
C ASP A 33 -2.56 -5.99 9.10
N VAL A 34 -1.24 -5.81 9.08
CA VAL A 34 -0.26 -6.87 8.80
C VAL A 34 0.72 -6.91 9.95
N THR A 35 0.96 -8.10 10.49
CA THR A 35 1.96 -8.34 11.52
C THR A 35 2.82 -9.54 11.16
N SER A 36 4.01 -9.66 11.73
CA SER A 36 4.81 -10.89 11.60
C SER A 36 4.25 -11.99 12.48
N SER A 37 4.30 -13.24 12.02
CA SER A 37 3.86 -14.39 12.82
C SER A 37 4.67 -14.56 14.12
N PRO A 38 4.09 -15.19 15.16
CA PRO A 38 4.74 -15.47 16.43
C PRO A 38 6.07 -16.20 16.23
N GLY A 39 7.13 -15.69 16.87
CA GLY A 39 8.49 -16.25 16.78
C GLY A 39 9.43 -15.50 15.82
N ILE A 40 8.91 -14.58 15.02
CA ILE A 40 9.73 -13.63 14.26
C ILE A 40 10.15 -12.48 15.16
N THR A 41 11.44 -12.12 15.16
CA THR A 41 12.01 -11.06 16.00
C THR A 41 13.05 -10.25 15.22
N PRO A 42 13.00 -8.90 15.24
CA PRO A 42 11.96 -8.06 15.85
C PRO A 42 10.59 -8.24 15.17
N PRO A 43 9.48 -7.99 15.89
CA PRO A 43 8.15 -8.07 15.30
C PRO A 43 7.94 -6.99 14.24
N LEU A 44 7.22 -7.32 13.18
CA LEU A 44 6.77 -6.36 12.17
C LEU A 44 5.33 -5.94 12.43
N THR A 45 5.04 -4.69 12.12
CA THR A 45 3.69 -4.13 12.05
C THR A 45 3.53 -3.33 10.77
N GLY A 46 2.31 -3.24 10.27
CA GLY A 46 2.01 -2.48 9.07
C GLY A 46 0.56 -2.64 8.65
N ILE A 47 0.28 -2.20 7.43
CA ILE A 47 -1.04 -2.25 6.81
C ILE A 47 -0.90 -2.67 5.35
N CYS A 48 -1.86 -3.44 4.87
CA CYS A 48 -2.07 -3.60 3.44
C CYS A 48 -3.29 -2.79 3.03
N LYS A 49 -3.08 -1.85 2.11
CA LYS A 49 -4.16 -1.19 1.37
C LYS A 49 -4.51 -2.04 0.16
N VAL A 50 -5.80 -2.20 -0.10
CA VAL A 50 -6.32 -2.79 -1.32
C VAL A 50 -7.07 -1.72 -2.11
N ALA A 51 -6.69 -1.52 -3.36
CA ALA A 51 -7.25 -0.48 -4.20
C ALA A 51 -7.55 -0.97 -5.62
N LYS A 52 -8.34 -0.20 -6.36
CA LYS A 52 -8.63 -0.40 -7.78
C LYS A 52 -8.46 0.92 -8.53
N PRO A 53 -8.32 0.91 -9.87
CA PRO A 53 -8.38 2.14 -10.66
C PRO A 53 -9.65 2.96 -10.39
N LEU A 54 -9.50 4.28 -10.39
CA LEU A 54 -10.64 5.20 -10.42
C LEU A 54 -11.55 4.92 -11.63
N ALA A 55 -12.85 5.11 -11.42
CA ALA A 55 -13.84 4.99 -12.48
C ALA A 55 -13.48 5.91 -13.67
N GLY A 56 -13.55 5.38 -14.90
CA GLY A 56 -13.23 6.14 -16.11
C GLY A 56 -11.78 6.03 -16.59
N SER A 57 -10.99 5.10 -16.05
CA SER A 57 -9.68 4.70 -16.59
C SER A 57 -9.81 3.47 -17.53
N PRO A 58 -10.20 3.66 -18.82
CA PRO A 58 -10.43 2.54 -19.73
C PRO A 58 -9.15 1.73 -19.95
N GLY A 59 -9.26 0.41 -19.80
CA GLY A 59 -8.18 -0.55 -20.07
C GLY A 59 -7.33 -0.94 -18.86
N GLN A 60 -7.52 -0.31 -17.70
CA GLN A 60 -6.87 -0.72 -16.46
C GLN A 60 -7.80 -1.61 -15.65
N GLN A 61 -7.50 -2.90 -15.60
CA GLN A 61 -8.25 -3.92 -14.87
C GLN A 61 -7.32 -4.59 -13.89
N TYR A 62 -7.12 -3.96 -12.73
CA TYR A 62 -6.27 -4.50 -11.68
C TYR A 62 -6.82 -4.24 -10.29
N VAL A 63 -6.32 -5.02 -9.34
CA VAL A 63 -6.38 -4.75 -7.90
C VAL A 63 -4.96 -4.48 -7.44
N SER A 64 -4.73 -3.32 -6.82
CA SER A 64 -3.45 -2.96 -6.22
C SER A 64 -3.42 -3.45 -4.78
N LEU A 65 -2.33 -4.12 -4.42
CA LEU A 65 -1.98 -4.50 -3.05
C LEU A 65 -0.75 -3.71 -2.63
N LEU A 66 -0.93 -2.80 -1.67
CA LEU A 66 0.14 -1.95 -1.16
C LEU A 66 0.39 -2.25 0.31
N PHE A 67 1.45 -2.98 0.58
CA PHE A 67 1.95 -3.27 1.92
C PHE A 67 2.87 -2.14 2.36
N ILE A 68 2.55 -1.54 3.50
CA ILE A 68 3.33 -0.48 4.15
C ILE A 68 3.70 -1.00 5.53
N LEU A 69 4.97 -1.31 5.73
CA LEU A 69 5.49 -1.94 6.96
C LEU A 69 6.43 -1.00 7.70
N ASP A 70 6.26 -0.89 9.02
CA ASP A 70 7.13 -0.09 9.87
C ASP A 70 8.51 -0.74 10.00
N THR A 71 9.55 -0.01 9.61
CA THR A 71 10.94 -0.49 9.62
C THR A 71 11.90 0.58 10.17
N PRO A 72 11.80 0.92 11.47
CA PRO A 72 12.59 2.01 12.08
C PRO A 72 14.11 1.76 12.11
N ASP A 73 14.54 0.51 11.85
CA ASP A 73 15.94 0.13 11.86
C ASP A 73 16.26 -0.92 10.76
N ALA A 74 17.55 -1.22 10.60
CA ALA A 74 18.01 -2.15 9.58
C ALA A 74 17.55 -3.60 9.81
N ASP A 75 17.32 -3.99 11.07
CA ASP A 75 16.92 -5.34 11.42
C ASP A 75 15.45 -5.59 11.08
N THR A 76 14.57 -4.66 11.46
CA THR A 76 13.15 -4.66 11.06
C THR A 76 13.01 -4.59 9.54
N LEU A 77 13.80 -3.77 8.83
CA LEU A 77 13.82 -3.75 7.37
C LEU A 77 14.21 -5.09 6.73
N ARG A 78 15.21 -5.77 7.29
CA ARG A 78 15.63 -7.09 6.81
C ARG A 78 14.50 -8.11 6.96
N ILE A 79 13.84 -8.14 8.13
CA ILE A 79 12.71 -9.03 8.37
C ILE A 79 11.54 -8.69 7.44
N ALA A 80 11.22 -7.40 7.22
CA ALA A 80 10.16 -6.97 6.30
C ALA A 80 10.34 -7.56 4.90
N ARG A 81 11.56 -7.45 4.36
CA ARG A 81 11.92 -8.04 3.07
C ARG A 81 11.80 -9.56 3.06
N GLU A 82 12.22 -10.24 4.13
CA GLU A 82 12.15 -11.70 4.23
C GLU A 82 10.70 -12.20 4.29
N CYS A 83 9.83 -11.54 5.06
CA CYS A 83 8.42 -11.91 5.16
C CYS A 83 7.68 -11.65 3.85
N VAL A 84 7.85 -10.47 3.27
CA VAL A 84 7.12 -10.06 2.06
C VAL A 84 7.56 -10.83 0.82
N LYS A 85 8.82 -11.32 0.77
CA LYS A 85 9.29 -12.24 -0.29
C LYS A 85 8.57 -13.58 -0.32
N GLN A 86 7.84 -13.95 0.73
CA GLN A 86 7.06 -15.18 0.77
C GLN A 86 5.67 -15.03 0.14
N ILE A 87 5.27 -13.81 -0.24
CA ILE A 87 4.08 -13.62 -1.07
C ILE A 87 4.36 -14.29 -2.42
N ASP A 88 3.70 -15.42 -2.65
CA ASP A 88 3.78 -16.14 -3.92
C ASP A 88 2.69 -15.63 -4.85
N GLU A 89 3.07 -14.79 -5.82
CA GLU A 89 2.14 -14.23 -6.80
C GLU A 89 1.45 -15.32 -7.64
N ARG A 90 2.06 -16.50 -7.79
CA ARG A 90 1.44 -17.63 -8.51
C ARG A 90 0.28 -18.25 -7.72
N ARG A 91 0.34 -18.20 -6.40
CA ARG A 91 -0.72 -18.70 -5.53
C ARG A 91 -1.98 -17.86 -5.67
N LEU A 92 -1.83 -16.54 -5.82
CA LEU A 92 -2.95 -15.63 -6.11
C LEU A 92 -3.70 -16.07 -7.37
N ILE A 93 -2.96 -16.34 -8.46
CA ILE A 93 -3.52 -16.80 -9.74
C ILE A 93 -4.24 -18.15 -9.60
N GLN A 94 -3.75 -19.05 -8.75
CA GLN A 94 -4.37 -20.36 -8.53
C GLN A 94 -5.66 -20.28 -7.71
N TYR A 95 -5.74 -19.35 -6.76
CA TYR A 95 -6.89 -19.20 -5.88
C TYR A 95 -8.03 -18.41 -6.51
N VAL A 96 -7.72 -17.44 -7.37
CA VAL A 96 -8.70 -16.49 -7.94
C VAL A 96 -8.67 -16.58 -9.46
N PRO A 97 -9.64 -17.28 -10.09
CA PRO A 97 -9.65 -17.55 -11.53
C PRO A 97 -9.62 -16.31 -12.44
N GLU A 98 -10.07 -15.16 -11.94
CA GLU A 98 -10.09 -13.90 -12.66
C GLU A 98 -8.72 -13.23 -12.78
N ILE A 99 -7.76 -13.64 -11.94
CA ILE A 99 -6.40 -13.10 -11.95
C ILE A 99 -5.66 -13.72 -13.14
N THR A 100 -5.21 -12.86 -14.04
CA THR A 100 -4.38 -13.24 -15.19
C THR A 100 -2.89 -13.19 -14.88
N SER A 101 -2.50 -12.27 -13.99
CA SER A 101 -1.12 -12.05 -13.58
C SER A 101 -1.09 -11.28 -12.26
N ALA A 102 -0.02 -11.47 -11.49
CA ALA A 102 0.30 -10.63 -10.36
C ALA A 102 1.75 -10.13 -10.53
N VAL A 103 1.91 -8.81 -10.59
CA VAL A 103 3.14 -8.14 -10.99
C VAL A 103 3.67 -7.34 -9.81
N PRO A 104 4.73 -7.83 -9.14
CA PRO A 104 5.36 -7.05 -8.09
C PRO A 104 6.10 -5.85 -8.69
N MET A 105 5.87 -4.68 -8.13
CA MET A 105 6.63 -3.47 -8.44
C MET A 105 7.95 -3.44 -7.67
N PRO A 106 8.94 -2.65 -8.11
CA PRO A 106 10.17 -2.44 -7.36
C PRO A 106 9.88 -2.03 -5.91
N GLU A 107 10.66 -2.58 -4.98
CA GLU A 107 10.59 -2.22 -3.56
C GLU A 107 10.93 -0.74 -3.38
N SER A 108 10.21 -0.04 -2.51
CA SER A 108 10.47 1.35 -2.18
C SER A 108 10.50 1.59 -0.67
N MET A 109 11.06 2.73 -0.28
CA MET A 109 11.10 3.19 1.11
C MET A 109 10.37 4.52 1.18
N ILE A 110 9.54 4.70 2.21
CA ILE A 110 8.82 5.94 2.45
C ILE A 110 9.10 6.36 3.90
N GLY A 111 10.10 7.22 4.08
CA GLY A 111 10.66 7.48 5.40
C GLY A 111 11.21 6.18 5.99
N ASP A 112 10.76 5.85 7.20
CA ASP A 112 11.14 4.61 7.90
C ASP A 112 10.23 3.42 7.57
N ALA A 113 9.33 3.55 6.60
CA ALA A 113 8.46 2.44 6.17
C ALA A 113 8.99 1.77 4.91
N TYR A 114 8.99 0.44 4.93
CA TYR A 114 9.18 -0.39 3.77
C TYR A 114 7.86 -0.52 3.01
N VAL A 115 7.92 -0.36 1.68
CA VAL A 115 6.75 -0.45 0.81
C VAL A 115 6.94 -1.52 -0.24
N ARG A 116 5.96 -2.44 -0.30
CA ARG A 116 5.81 -3.41 -1.37
C ARG A 116 4.48 -3.19 -2.06
N HIS A 117 4.55 -3.05 -3.38
CA HIS A 117 3.39 -2.90 -4.23
C HIS A 117 3.28 -4.10 -5.19
N ILE A 118 2.09 -4.65 -5.33
CA ILE A 118 1.78 -5.74 -6.26
C ILE A 118 0.51 -5.37 -7.04
N ASP A 119 0.63 -5.30 -8.36
CA ASP A 119 -0.51 -5.11 -9.26
C ASP A 119 -1.06 -6.48 -9.67
N VAL A 120 -2.30 -6.77 -9.26
CA VAL A 120 -3.01 -7.99 -9.60
C VAL A 120 -3.90 -7.73 -10.80
N LEU A 121 -3.49 -8.18 -11.99
CA LEU A 121 -4.19 -7.94 -13.26
C LEU A 121 -5.35 -8.92 -13.43
N LEU A 122 -6.51 -8.38 -13.81
CA LEU A 122 -7.74 -9.14 -13.98
C LEU A 122 -8.06 -9.35 -15.47
N ALA A 123 -8.73 -10.46 -15.79
CA ALA A 123 -9.21 -10.76 -17.15
C ALA A 123 -10.34 -9.83 -17.60
N GLY A 124 -11.00 -9.17 -16.65
CA GLY A 124 -12.17 -8.32 -16.86
C GLY A 124 -12.27 -7.22 -15.80
N SER A 125 -13.20 -6.29 -16.01
CA SER A 125 -13.48 -5.25 -15.01
C SER A 125 -14.02 -5.91 -13.73
N PRO A 126 -13.49 -5.58 -12.54
CA PRO A 126 -13.93 -6.20 -11.31
C PRO A 126 -15.41 -5.87 -11.00
N GLY A 127 -15.88 -4.67 -11.37
CA GLY A 127 -17.29 -4.25 -11.22
C GLY A 127 -17.89 -4.63 -9.85
N ASP A 128 -19.07 -5.26 -9.88
CA ASP A 128 -19.79 -5.74 -8.70
C ASP A 128 -19.10 -6.93 -8.01
N GLN A 129 -18.09 -7.54 -8.63
CA GLN A 129 -17.37 -8.70 -8.09
C GLN A 129 -16.14 -8.29 -7.26
N ILE A 130 -15.83 -6.99 -7.16
CA ILE A 130 -14.63 -6.51 -6.47
C ILE A 130 -14.51 -7.04 -5.03
N GLN A 131 -15.61 -7.08 -4.28
CA GLN A 131 -15.59 -7.57 -2.90
C GLN A 131 -15.26 -9.07 -2.84
N ARG A 132 -15.82 -9.87 -3.75
CA ARG A 132 -15.51 -11.30 -3.84
C ARG A 132 -14.03 -11.51 -4.20
N ILE A 133 -13.55 -10.84 -5.24
CA ILE A 133 -12.16 -10.94 -5.71
C ILE A 133 -11.18 -10.55 -4.59
N VAL A 134 -11.42 -9.41 -3.92
CA VAL A 134 -10.57 -8.95 -2.81
C VAL A 134 -10.63 -9.92 -1.62
N GLY A 135 -11.80 -10.48 -1.31
CA GLY A 135 -11.94 -11.50 -0.27
C GLY A 135 -11.13 -12.76 -0.57
N GLU A 136 -11.16 -13.26 -1.81
CA GLU A 136 -10.38 -14.44 -2.22
C GLU A 136 -8.87 -14.15 -2.25
N ILE A 137 -8.45 -12.96 -2.69
CA ILE A 137 -7.06 -12.51 -2.58
C ILE A 137 -6.62 -12.48 -1.11
N TYR A 138 -7.43 -11.92 -0.23
CA TYR A 138 -7.14 -11.85 1.20
C TYR A 138 -6.96 -13.24 1.81
N GLU A 139 -7.85 -14.19 1.51
CA GLU A 139 -7.72 -15.57 1.97
C GLU A 139 -6.46 -16.26 1.40
N ALA A 140 -6.10 -16.01 0.14
CA ALA A 140 -4.85 -16.53 -0.43
C ALA A 140 -3.61 -15.98 0.28
N LEU A 141 -3.65 -14.74 0.78
CA LEU A 141 -2.56 -14.12 1.55
C LEU A 141 -2.49 -14.62 3.00
N ARG A 142 -3.59 -15.10 3.60
CA ARG A 142 -3.59 -15.64 4.97
C ARG A 142 -2.73 -16.88 5.14
N ASP A 143 -2.49 -17.60 4.05
CA ASP A 143 -1.68 -18.81 4.06
C ASP A 143 -0.15 -18.54 4.08
N ILE A 144 0.27 -17.27 4.15
CA ILE A 144 1.69 -16.90 4.21
C ILE A 144 2.22 -17.16 5.62
N PRO A 145 3.17 -18.11 5.81
CA PRO A 145 3.57 -18.56 7.15
C PRO A 145 4.27 -17.51 8.02
N SER A 146 4.78 -16.44 7.40
CA SER A 146 5.53 -15.38 8.09
C SER A 146 4.69 -14.15 8.45
N LEU A 147 3.43 -14.11 8.03
CA LEU A 147 2.54 -12.97 8.26
C LEU A 147 1.26 -13.41 8.98
N GLU A 148 0.78 -12.57 9.88
CA GLU A 148 -0.57 -12.63 10.43
C GLU A 148 -1.35 -11.42 9.92
N LEU A 149 -2.51 -11.68 9.32
CA LEU A 149 -3.39 -10.66 8.78
C LEU A 149 -4.51 -10.37 9.77
N GLY A 150 -4.70 -9.07 10.08
CA GLY A 150 -5.85 -8.58 10.82
C GLY A 150 -7.14 -8.68 10.01
N GLU A 151 -8.25 -8.24 10.59
CA GLU A 151 -9.55 -8.26 9.92
C GLU A 151 -9.54 -7.46 8.60
N LEU A 152 -10.16 -8.03 7.56
CA LEU A 152 -10.39 -7.32 6.30
C LEU A 152 -11.51 -6.28 6.51
N VAL A 153 -11.13 -5.01 6.48
CA VAL A 153 -12.06 -3.89 6.66
C VAL A 153 -12.40 -3.29 5.30
N TRP A 154 -13.67 -3.34 4.94
CA TRP A 154 -14.18 -2.71 3.73
C TRP A 154 -14.20 -1.19 3.86
N TRP A 155 -13.77 -0.51 2.81
CA TRP A 155 -13.79 0.93 2.74
C TRP A 155 -15.18 1.40 2.27
N GLU A 156 -15.93 2.05 3.17
CA GLU A 156 -17.25 2.64 2.87
C GLU A 156 -17.16 4.15 2.53
N GLY A 157 -16.00 4.63 2.10
CA GLY A 157 -15.86 6.04 1.72
C GLY A 157 -16.72 6.39 0.50
N GLU A 158 -17.21 7.63 0.45
CA GLU A 158 -17.91 8.13 -0.73
C GLU A 158 -17.00 8.01 -1.97
N PRO A 159 -17.52 7.57 -3.13
CA PRO A 159 -16.77 7.60 -4.37
C PRO A 159 -16.25 9.02 -4.57
N SER A 160 -14.95 9.16 -4.81
CA SER A 160 -14.34 10.47 -4.94
C SER A 160 -14.84 11.16 -6.22
N ASP A 161 -15.87 11.98 -6.10
CA ASP A 161 -16.29 12.95 -7.12
C ASP A 161 -15.29 14.12 -7.28
N SER A 162 -14.17 14.10 -6.56
CA SER A 162 -13.21 15.19 -6.49
C SER A 162 -12.21 15.20 -7.66
N MET A 163 -12.72 15.38 -8.88
CA MET A 163 -12.02 16.13 -9.93
C MET A 163 -12.83 17.40 -10.27
N ASN A 164 -13.07 18.24 -9.25
CA ASN A 164 -13.37 19.65 -9.43
C ASN A 164 -13.25 20.34 -8.08
N GLU A 165 -12.04 20.78 -7.76
CA GLU A 165 -11.72 22.04 -7.06
C GLU A 165 -10.34 21.89 -6.42
N GLY A 166 -9.35 22.56 -7.01
CA GLY A 166 -8.06 22.74 -6.37
C GLY A 166 -8.26 23.50 -5.07
N ARG A 167 -7.76 22.95 -3.96
CA ARG A 167 -7.61 23.70 -2.71
C ARG A 167 -6.27 23.39 -2.05
N ASP A 168 -5.50 24.46 -1.91
CA ASP A 168 -4.32 24.59 -1.08
C ASP A 168 -4.54 23.98 0.31
N ALA A 169 -3.65 23.07 0.71
CA ALA A 169 -3.57 22.58 2.09
C ALA A 169 -2.41 23.27 2.83
N PRO A 170 -2.63 23.82 4.03
CA PRO A 170 -1.59 24.51 4.78
C PRO A 170 -0.54 23.53 5.32
N ARG A 171 0.73 23.92 5.22
CA ARG A 171 1.87 23.25 5.86
C ARG A 171 1.72 23.33 7.37
N ASN A 172 1.43 22.20 8.02
CA ASN A 172 1.46 22.09 9.48
C ASN A 172 2.70 21.31 9.95
N THR A 173 3.35 21.90 10.96
CA THR A 173 4.62 21.55 11.59
C THR A 173 4.57 20.26 12.40
N ALA A 174 5.72 19.60 12.50
CA ALA A 174 5.94 18.26 12.99
C ALA A 174 5.60 18.05 14.48
N GLU A 175 4.81 17.01 14.74
CA GLU A 175 4.86 16.20 15.96
C GLU A 175 5.20 14.76 15.53
N ASN A 176 5.99 14.05 16.34
CA ASN A 176 6.40 12.65 16.16
C ASN A 176 5.19 11.71 16.23
N VAL A 177 4.39 11.73 15.17
CA VAL A 177 3.23 10.87 14.97
C VAL A 177 3.66 9.83 13.94
N SER A 178 3.51 8.54 14.28
CA SER A 178 3.91 7.43 13.41
C SER A 178 3.39 7.65 11.99
N LEU A 179 4.17 7.31 10.97
CA LEU A 179 3.72 7.39 9.58
C LEU A 179 2.38 6.66 9.41
N MET A 180 2.19 5.58 10.16
CA MET A 180 0.94 4.82 10.22
C MET A 180 -0.22 5.61 10.79
N ASP A 181 -0.02 6.37 11.87
CA ASP A 181 -1.06 7.26 12.40
C ASP A 181 -1.41 8.36 11.42
N ARG A 182 -0.43 8.84 10.64
CA ARG A 182 -0.66 9.84 9.58
C ARG A 182 -1.41 9.25 8.38
N ILE A 183 -1.08 8.02 7.99
CA ILE A 183 -1.80 7.28 6.95
C ILE A 183 -3.22 7.00 7.42
N LYS A 184 -3.40 6.45 8.64
CA LYS A 184 -4.70 6.19 9.26
C LYS A 184 -5.53 7.47 9.37
N LYS A 185 -4.96 8.58 9.84
CA LYS A 185 -5.63 9.88 9.90
C LYS A 185 -6.00 10.44 8.53
N ARG A 186 -5.12 10.31 7.52
CA ARG A 186 -5.40 10.76 6.15
C ARG A 186 -6.45 9.90 5.46
N LEU A 187 -6.49 8.61 5.79
CA LEU A 187 -7.48 7.64 5.36
C LEU A 187 -8.67 7.58 6.33
N GLY A 188 -8.96 8.58 7.17
CA GLY A 188 -10.15 8.60 8.04
C GLY A 188 -10.33 7.40 9.01
N ILE A 189 -9.30 6.57 9.22
CA ILE A 189 -9.34 5.39 10.09
C ILE A 189 -9.33 5.89 11.54
N THR A 190 -10.43 5.70 12.24
CA THR A 190 -10.57 6.07 13.66
C THR A 190 -10.32 4.82 14.51
N LEU A 191 -9.28 4.84 15.35
CA LEU A 191 -9.08 3.82 16.39
C LEU A 191 -10.23 3.91 17.39
N LYS A 192 -10.96 2.80 17.60
CA LYS A 192 -11.86 2.64 18.75
C LYS A 192 -11.07 2.28 19.99
#